data_AF-A0A7J9CDD4-F1
#
_entry.id   AF-A0A7J9CDD4-F1
#
_cell.length_a   1.000
_cell.length_b   1.000
_cell.length_c   1.000
_cell.angle_alpha   90.00
_cell.angle_beta   90.00
_cell.angle_gamma   90.00
#
_symmetry.space_group_name_H-M   'P 1'
#
loop_
_entity.id
_entity.type
_entity.pdbx_description
1 polymer ?
#
loop_
_entity_poly.entity_id
_entity_poly.type
_entity_poly.pdbx_seq_one_letter_code
_entity_poly.pdbx_strand_id
1 'polypeptide(L)' 'KPGRSACEVTKHVDSCRRCDPDLEKNRKKLSDCVLGFAHGTTDGKGGEFYVVIDPIDNATDPKPETLCHAVT' A
#
# COMPACT_ATOMS: atom_id res chain seq x y z
N LYS A 1 17.47 -15.56 -21.24
CA LYS A 1 17.17 -14.24 -20.63
C LYS A 1 17.38 -14.39 -19.13
N PRO A 2 18.13 -13.48 -18.48
CA PRO A 2 18.77 -13.76 -17.20
C PRO A 2 17.71 -13.98 -16.11
N GLY A 3 17.92 -15.02 -15.31
CA GLY A 3 17.02 -15.47 -14.27
C GLY A 3 16.90 -14.44 -13.15
N ARG A 4 15.66 -14.03 -12.87
CA ARG A 4 15.29 -13.62 -11.51
C ARG A 4 15.33 -14.89 -10.69
N SER A 5 16.08 -14.91 -9.58
CA SER A 5 15.83 -15.89 -8.53
C SER A 5 14.31 -15.91 -8.31
N ALA A 6 13.69 -17.09 -8.36
CA ALA A 6 12.25 -17.20 -8.15
C ALA A 6 11.95 -16.50 -6.83
N CYS A 7 11.05 -15.52 -6.83
CA CYS A 7 10.62 -14.91 -5.59
C CYS A 7 10.03 -16.02 -4.71
N GLU A 8 10.76 -16.43 -3.66
CA GLU A 8 10.41 -17.58 -2.82
C GLU A 8 9.37 -17.19 -1.76
N VAL A 9 8.22 -16.69 -2.22
CA VAL A 9 7.07 -16.38 -1.39
C VAL A 9 5.93 -17.28 -1.81
N THR A 10 5.53 -18.19 -0.92
CA THR A 10 4.58 -19.27 -1.21
C THR A 10 3.12 -18.91 -0.93
N LYS A 11 2.87 -17.86 -0.15
CA LYS A 11 1.51 -17.38 0.15
C LYS A 11 1.03 -16.48 -0.99
N HIS A 12 -0.18 -16.72 -1.50
CA HIS A 12 -0.72 -16.04 -2.68
C HIS A 12 -0.70 -14.51 -2.57
N VAL A 13 -1.24 -13.95 -1.48
CA VAL A 13 -1.29 -12.49 -1.25
C VAL A 13 0.11 -11.90 -1.17
N ASP A 14 1.00 -12.54 -0.40
CA ASP A 14 2.38 -12.06 -0.25
C ASP A 14 3.16 -12.17 -1.55
N SER A 15 2.97 -13.24 -2.32
CA SER A 15 3.63 -13.46 -3.61
C SER A 15 3.21 -12.37 -4.60
N CYS A 16 1.91 -12.09 -4.68
CA CYS A 16 1.35 -11.05 -5.55
C CYS A 16 1.96 -9.67 -5.31
N ARG A 17 2.21 -9.29 -4.05
CA ARG A 17 2.76 -7.97 -3.69
C ARG A 17 4.28 -7.96 -3.62
N ARG A 18 4.90 -8.89 -2.89
CA ARG A 18 6.34 -8.88 -2.58
C ARG A 18 7.21 -9.28 -3.76
N CYS A 19 6.65 -10.02 -4.72
CA CYS A 19 7.39 -10.43 -5.92
C CYS A 19 7.28 -9.41 -7.07
N ASP A 20 6.61 -8.27 -6.85
CA ASP A 20 6.58 -7.19 -7.83
C ASP A 20 7.92 -6.41 -7.79
N PRO A 21 8.74 -6.47 -8.86
CA PRO A 21 10.02 -5.76 -8.89
C PRO A 21 9.86 -4.23 -8.94
N ASP A 22 8.67 -3.73 -9.28
CA ASP A 22 8.33 -2.32 -9.33
C ASP A 22 7.40 -1.92 -8.17
N LEU A 23 7.45 -2.64 -7.04
CA LEU A 23 6.60 -2.40 -5.85
C LEU A 23 6.54 -0.92 -5.44
N GLU A 24 7.67 -0.22 -5.43
CA GLU A 24 7.76 1.20 -5.07
C GLU A 24 6.94 2.09 -6.00
N LYS A 25 6.87 1.75 -7.29
CA LYS A 25 6.06 2.47 -8.28
C LYS A 25 4.60 2.01 -8.26
N ASN A 26 4.36 0.77 -7.85
CA ASN A 26 3.06 0.09 -7.91
C ASN A 26 2.44 -0.18 -6.54
N ARG A 27 2.71 0.66 -5.52
CA ARG A 27 2.26 0.42 -4.13
C ARG A 27 0.75 0.11 -4.04
N LYS A 28 -0.06 0.75 -4.88
CA LYS A 28 -1.52 0.57 -4.97
C LYS A 28 -1.97 -0.80 -5.49
N LYS A 29 -1.10 -1.56 -6.16
CA LYS A 29 -1.41 -2.93 -6.64
C LYS A 29 -1.72 -3.91 -5.52
N LEU A 30 -1.35 -3.59 -4.27
CA LEU A 30 -1.72 -4.40 -3.11
C LEU A 30 -3.24 -4.63 -3.02
N SER A 31 -4.07 -3.67 -3.40
CA SER A 31 -5.53 -3.83 -3.39
C SER A 31 -6.00 -4.98 -4.32
N ASP A 32 -5.23 -5.29 -5.36
CA ASP A 32 -5.57 -6.34 -6.35
C ASP A 32 -5.13 -7.74 -5.89
N CYS A 33 -4.35 -7.81 -4.82
CA CYS A 33 -3.85 -9.07 -4.26
C CYS A 33 -4.77 -9.68 -3.21
N VAL A 34 -5.85 -8.99 -2.81
CA VAL A 34 -6.75 -9.44 -1.73
C VAL A 34 -7.64 -10.59 -2.19
N LEU A 35 -7.71 -11.66 -1.38
CA LEU A 35 -8.48 -12.87 -1.67
C LEU A 35 -9.43 -13.20 -0.50
N GLY A 36 -10.40 -14.09 -0.73
CA GLY A 36 -11.37 -14.53 0.29
C GLY A 36 -12.52 -13.54 0.49
N PHE A 37 -13.09 -13.47 1.70
CA PHE A 37 -14.24 -12.61 2.00
C PHE A 37 -13.99 -11.11 1.78
N ALA A 38 -12.73 -10.67 1.86
CA ALA A 38 -12.35 -9.27 1.65
C ALA A 38 -12.00 -8.95 0.18
N HIS A 39 -12.19 -9.89 -0.75
CA HIS A 39 -11.95 -9.65 -2.17
C HIS A 39 -12.77 -8.44 -2.67
N GLY A 40 -12.14 -7.56 -3.44
CA GLY A 40 -12.74 -6.32 -3.92
C GLY A 40 -12.52 -5.10 -3.01
N THR A 41 -11.80 -5.26 -1.90
CA THR A 41 -11.36 -4.11 -1.09
C THR A 41 -10.42 -3.22 -1.91
N THR A 42 -10.81 -1.98 -2.16
CA THR A 42 -10.06 -1.01 -2.95
C THR A 42 -9.30 0.01 -2.10
N ASP A 43 -9.88 0.46 -0.99
CA ASP A 43 -9.26 1.43 -0.08
C ASP A 43 -8.69 2.66 -0.84
N GLY A 44 -7.49 3.13 -0.54
CA GLY A 44 -6.86 4.28 -1.19
C GLY A 44 -6.39 4.06 -2.64
N LYS A 45 -6.76 2.95 -3.33
CA LYS A 45 -6.26 2.62 -4.68
C LYS A 45 -6.47 3.76 -5.68
N GLY A 46 -7.63 4.42 -5.63
CA GLY A 46 -7.98 5.51 -6.56
C GLY A 46 -7.52 6.91 -6.12
N GLY A 47 -7.12 7.08 -4.85
CA GLY A 47 -6.78 8.38 -4.28
C GLY A 47 -5.33 8.80 -4.54
N GLU A 48 -4.99 10.05 -4.26
CA GLU A 48 -3.61 10.53 -4.34
C GLU A 48 -2.73 9.97 -3.21
N PHE A 49 -1.42 9.96 -3.43
CA PHE A 49 -0.50 9.67 -2.33
C PHE A 49 -0.43 10.88 -1.40
N TYR A 50 -0.64 10.64 -0.11
CA TYR A 50 -0.37 11.61 0.94
C TYR A 50 0.92 11.23 1.67
N VAL A 51 1.83 12.19 1.82
CA VAL A 51 3.13 11.98 2.48
C VAL A 51 3.09 12.65 3.85
N VAL A 52 3.21 11.85 4.89
CA VAL A 52 3.33 12.34 6.27
C VAL A 52 4.79 12.71 6.52
N ILE A 53 5.03 13.96 6.88
CA ILE A 53 6.35 14.46 7.29
C ILE A 53 6.34 15.09 8.69
N ASP A 54 5.15 15.41 9.23
CA ASP A 54 4.98 15.94 10.57
C ASP A 54 4.44 14.85 11.53
N PRO A 55 5.17 14.51 12.61
CA PRO A 55 4.75 13.51 13.58
C PRO A 55 3.79 14.02 14.67
N ILE A 56 3.36 15.29 14.63
CA ILE A 56 2.44 15.86 15.62
C ILE A 56 1.08 15.14 15.58
N ASP A 57 0.61 14.74 16.76
CA ASP A 57 -0.71 14.12 16.97
C ASP A 57 -1.70 15.15 17.52
N ASN A 58 -2.69 15.51 16.71
CA ASN A 58 -3.81 16.37 17.11
C ASN A 58 -5.04 16.02 16.27
N ALA A 59 -5.97 15.26 16.84
CA ALA A 59 -7.19 14.83 16.14
C ALA A 59 -8.23 15.96 15.97
N THR A 60 -8.22 16.99 16.83
CA THR A 60 -9.24 18.05 16.82
C THR A 60 -8.93 19.14 15.79
N ASP A 61 -7.65 19.45 15.60
CA ASP A 61 -7.16 20.45 14.65
C ASP A 61 -5.88 19.94 13.97
N PRO A 62 -6.00 18.97 13.06
CA PRO A 62 -4.85 18.35 12.43
C PRO A 62 -4.26 19.27 11.36
N LYS A 63 -2.95 19.49 11.43
CA LYS A 63 -2.24 20.29 10.42
C LYS A 63 -2.00 19.48 9.15
N PRO A 64 -1.96 20.11 7.95
CA PRO A 64 -1.44 19.47 6.76
C PRO A 64 -0.08 18.81 7.04
N GLU A 65 0.22 17.76 6.30
CA GLU A 65 1.44 16.95 6.43
C GLU A 65 1.52 16.06 7.69
N THR A 66 0.51 16.10 8.58
CA THR A 66 0.34 15.13 9.68
C THR A 66 -0.45 13.90 9.23
N LEU A 67 -0.30 12.79 9.97
CA LEU A 67 -1.08 11.56 9.74
C LEU A 67 -2.58 11.80 9.95
N CYS A 68 -2.96 12.52 11.01
CA CYS A 68 -4.38 12.76 11.33
C CYS A 68 -5.08 13.53 10.22
N HIS A 69 -4.44 14.54 9.61
CA HIS A 69 -5.01 15.31 8.50
C HIS A 69 -5.27 14.44 7.25
N ALA A 70 -4.52 13.35 7.07
CA ALA A 70 -4.70 12.46 5.92
C ALA A 70 -5.93 11.54 6.05
N VAL A 71 -6.39 11.29 7.27
CA VAL A 71 -7.37 10.25 7.61
C VAL A 71 -8.73 10.84 7.99
N THR A 72 -8.83 12.16 8.17
CA THR A 72 -10.06 12.90 8.49
C THR A 72 -11.10 12.90 7.39
#